data_AF-A0A7H4LZH7-F1
#
_entry.id   AF-A0A7H4LZH7-F1
#
_cell.length_a   1.000
_cell.length_b   1.000
_cell.length_c   1.000
_cell.angle_alpha   90.00
_cell.angle_beta   90.00
_cell.angle_gamma   90.00
#
_symmetry.space_group_name_H-M   'P 1'
#
loop_
_entity.id
_entity.type
_entity.pdbx_description
1 polymer ?
#
loop_
_entity_poly.entity_id
_entity_poly.type
_entity_poly.pdbx_seq_one_letter_code
_entity_poly.pdbx_strand_id
1 'polypeptide(L)'
;MTGVPLGTFIGQHFGWRETFLAVSILGVIALMSSLILVPNNIPGRVSAGLRAQLQVLTHPRLLIIYAITALGYGGVFTAFTFLAPMMQDLAGFRPGGR
;
A
#
# COMPACT_ATOMS: atom_id res chain seq x y z
N MET A 1 -5.63 12.39 1.38
CA MET A 1 -4.20 12.77 1.24
C MET A 1 -3.65 13.55 2.44
N THR A 2 -4.49 13.96 3.40
CA THR A 2 -4.07 14.67 4.63
C THR A 2 -3.23 13.83 5.60
N GLY A 3 -3.31 12.50 5.52
CA GLY A 3 -2.56 11.60 6.42
C GLY A 3 -1.04 11.67 6.25
N VAL A 4 -0.54 11.95 5.03
CA VAL A 4 0.91 12.01 4.78
C VAL A 4 1.55 13.24 5.44
N PRO A 5 1.04 14.48 5.25
CA PRO A 5 1.54 15.65 5.99
C PRO A 5 1.49 15.49 7.51
N LEU A 6 0.41 14.90 8.03
CA LEU A 6 0.22 14.68 9.47
C LEU A 6 1.23 13.66 10.02
N GLY A 7 1.45 12.57 9.30
CA GLY A 7 2.45 11.55 9.67
C GLY A 7 3.88 12.09 9.65
N THR A 8 4.21 12.94 8.67
CA THR A 8 5.51 13.62 8.60
C THR A 8 5.69 14.61 9.75
N PHE A 9 4.65 15.39 10.11
CA PHE A 9 4.70 16.31 11.24
C PHE A 9 4.97 15.59 12.56
N ILE A 10 4.26 14.48 12.83
CA ILE A 10 4.49 13.65 14.02
C ILE A 10 5.90 13.04 13.96
N GLY A 11 6.33 12.56 12.80
CA GLY A 11 7.63 11.92 12.63
C GLY A 11 8.81 12.87 12.82
N GLN A 12 8.67 14.15 12.45
CA GLN A 12 9.70 15.16 12.66
C GLN A 12 9.80 15.63 14.12
N HIS A 13 8.67 15.71 14.84
CA HIS A 13 8.65 16.18 16.24
C HIS A 13 8.90 15.07 17.27
N PHE A 14 8.36 13.88 17.03
CA PHE A 14 8.33 12.78 17.99
C PHE A 14 9.08 11.52 17.52
N GLY A 15 9.60 11.54 16.29
CA GLY A 15 10.33 10.42 15.71
C GLY A 15 9.44 9.40 15.02
N TRP A 16 10.04 8.57 14.17
CA TRP A 16 9.34 7.62 13.31
C TRP A 16 8.51 6.58 14.07
N ARG A 17 8.94 6.18 15.28
CA ARG A 17 8.25 5.17 16.10
C ARG A 17 6.86 5.64 16.53
N GLU A 18 6.73 6.91 16.90
CA GLU A 18 5.47 7.50 17.34
C GLU A 18 4.47 7.62 16.18
N THR A 19 4.94 7.90 14.97
CA THR A 19 4.10 7.85 13.77
C THR A 19 3.53 6.44 13.55
N PHE A 20 4.33 5.38 13.72
CA PHE A 20 3.84 4.00 13.60
C PHE A 20 2.84 3.63 14.71
N LEU A 21 3.11 4.04 15.96
CA LEU A 21 2.19 3.82 17.07
C LEU A 21 0.84 4.51 16.84
N ALA A 22 0.85 5.77 16.40
CA ALA A 22 -0.37 6.51 16.08
C ALA A 22 -1.20 5.81 14.99
N VAL A 23 -0.56 5.37 13.91
CA VAL A 23 -1.23 4.63 12.82
C VAL A 23 -1.77 3.28 13.31
N SER A 24 -1.01 2.57 14.16
CA SER A 24 -1.44 1.31 14.75
C SER A 24 -2.69 1.47 15.61
N ILE A 25 -2.72 2.49 16.47
CA ILE A 25 -3.89 2.82 17.31
C ILE A 25 -5.12 3.13 16.45
N LEU A 26 -4.96 3.93 15.39
CA LEU A 26 -6.04 4.21 14.45
C LEU A 26 -6.56 2.93 13.77
N GLY A 27 -5.67 2.00 13.41
CA GLY A 27 -6.04 0.69 12.89
C GLY A 27 -6.86 -0.14 13.87
N VAL A 28 -6.47 -0.17 15.15
CA VAL A 28 -7.21 -0.87 16.21
C VAL A 28 -8.59 -0.24 16.41
N ILE A 29 -8.69 1.09 16.43
CA ILE A 29 -9.97 1.79 16.54
C ILE A 29 -10.88 1.45 15.36
N ALA A 30 -10.36 1.46 14.13
CA ALA A 30 -11.11 1.09 12.94
C ALA A 30 -11.60 -0.37 13.00
N LEU A 31 -10.76 -1.30 13.47
CA LEU A 31 -11.11 -2.70 13.64
C LEU A 31 -12.21 -2.89 14.69
N MET A 32 -12.07 -2.26 15.86
CA MET A 32 -13.09 -2.29 16.92
C MET A 32 -14.41 -1.68 16.45
N SER A 33 -14.34 -0.56 15.74
CA SER A 33 -15.52 0.10 15.17
C SER A 33 -16.22 -0.82 14.17
N SER A 34 -15.47 -1.49 13.30
CA SER A 34 -15.99 -2.48 12.36
C SER A 34 -16.69 -3.63 13.09
N LEU A 35 -16.07 -4.21 14.13
CA LEU A 35 -16.65 -5.30 14.91
C LEU A 35 -17.95 -4.91 15.62
N ILE A 36 -18.10 -3.65 16.03
CA ILE A 36 -19.28 -3.16 16.76
C ILE A 36 -20.38 -2.69 15.80
N LEU A 37 -20.01 -1.99 14.71
CA LEU A 37 -20.98 -1.37 13.78
C LEU A 37 -21.44 -2.31 12.67
N VAL A 38 -20.61 -3.28 12.24
CA VAL A 38 -20.97 -4.17 11.14
C VAL A 38 -22.00 -5.18 11.66
N PRO A 39 -23.24 -5.17 11.13
CA PRO A 39 -24.27 -6.10 11.57
C PRO A 39 -23.89 -7.53 11.18
N ASN A 40 -23.99 -8.47 12.12
CA ASN A 40 -23.73 -9.90 11.86
C ASN A 40 -24.72 -10.55 10.87
N ASN A 41 -25.77 -9.83 10.49
CA ASN A 41 -26.86 -10.36 9.67
C ASN A 41 -26.73 -10.01 8.18
N ILE A 42 -25.54 -9.65 7.72
CA ILE A 42 -25.27 -9.48 6.28
C ILE A 42 -25.27 -10.88 5.65
N PRO A 43 -26.17 -11.18 4.70
CA PRO A 43 -26.16 -12.47 4.03
C PRO A 43 -24.80 -12.64 3.35
N GLY A 44 -24.03 -13.60 3.84
CA GLY A 44 -22.73 -13.92 3.28
C GLY A 44 -22.92 -14.27 1.80
N ARG A 45 -22.42 -13.42 0.90
CA ARG A 45 -22.19 -13.85 -0.49
C ARG A 45 -21.34 -15.11 -0.39
N VAL A 46 -21.79 -16.19 -1.05
CA VAL A 46 -21.05 -17.44 -1.14
C VAL A 46 -19.63 -17.08 -1.55
N SER A 47 -18.73 -17.09 -0.57
CA SER A 47 -17.32 -16.75 -0.80
C SER A 47 -16.83 -17.76 -1.81
N ALA A 48 -16.32 -17.29 -2.94
CA ALA A 48 -15.68 -18.16 -3.90
C ALA A 48 -14.61 -18.94 -3.11
N GLY A 49 -14.77 -20.25 -3.01
CA GLY A 49 -13.85 -21.08 -2.24
C GLY A 49 -12.42 -20.88 -2.73
N LEU A 50 -11.43 -21.13 -1.86
CA LEU A 50 -10.00 -20.96 -2.19
C LEU A 50 -9.62 -21.55 -3.56
N ARG A 51 -10.21 -22.71 -3.93
CA ARG A 51 -10.01 -23.33 -5.25
C ARG A 51 -10.52 -22.47 -6.42
N ALA A 52 -11.68 -21.86 -6.30
CA ALA A 52 -12.22 -20.96 -7.32
C ALA A 52 -11.36 -19.70 -7.45
N GLN A 53 -10.84 -19.17 -6.34
CA GLN A 53 -9.89 -18.04 -6.36
C GLN A 53 -8.55 -18.41 -7.00
N LEU A 54 -8.02 -19.60 -6.74
CA LEU A 54 -6.81 -20.09 -7.39
C LEU A 54 -7.02 -20.35 -8.89
N GLN A 55 -8.22 -20.79 -9.28
CA GLN A 55 -8.56 -20.99 -10.69
C GLN A 55 -8.59 -19.66 -11.47
N VAL A 56 -8.84 -18.53 -10.82
CA VAL A 56 -8.72 -17.19 -11.45
C VAL A 56 -7.29 -16.95 -11.95
N LEU A 57 -6.27 -17.46 -11.25
CA LEU A 57 -4.87 -17.34 -11.65
C LEU A 57 -4.50 -18.23 -12.85
N THR A 58 -5.33 -19.20 -13.21
CA THR A 58 -5.09 -20.05 -14.38
C THR A 58 -5.81 -19.56 -15.64
N HIS A 59 -6.66 -18.53 -15.53
CA HIS A 59 -7.37 -17.98 -16.68
C HIS A 59 -6.48 -17.01 -17.47
N PRO A 60 -6.16 -17.31 -18.75
CA PRO A 60 -5.17 -16.54 -19.53
C PRO A 60 -5.56 -15.07 -19.72
N ARG A 61 -6.85 -14.77 -19.84
CA ARG A 61 -7.34 -13.39 -19.96
C ARG A 61 -7.11 -12.57 -18.69
N LEU A 62 -7.23 -13.21 -17.52
CA LEU A 62 -7.02 -12.54 -16.22
C LEU A 62 -5.53 -12.35 -15.94
N LEU A 63 -4.70 -13.31 -16.34
CA LEU A 63 -3.24 -13.19 -16.29
C LEU A 63 -2.73 -11.95 -17.05
N ILE A 64 -3.28 -11.65 -18.22
CA ILE A 64 -2.93 -10.44 -18.97
C ILE A 64 -3.28 -9.17 -18.17
N ILE A 65 -4.46 -9.11 -17.57
CA ILE A 65 -4.89 -7.95 -16.75
C ILE A 65 -3.99 -7.81 -15.52
N TYR A 66 -3.64 -8.92 -14.87
CA TYR A 66 -2.70 -8.92 -13.76
C TYR A 66 -1.31 -8.47 -14.19
N ALA A 67 -0.81 -8.92 -15.34
CA ALA A 67 0.47 -8.48 -15.89
C ALA A 67 0.47 -6.98 -16.19
N ILE A 68 -0.58 -6.44 -16.82
CA ILE A 68 -0.69 -5.00 -17.08
C ILE A 68 -0.69 -4.23 -15.76
N THR A 69 -1.43 -4.68 -14.75
CA THR A 69 -1.48 -4.04 -13.43
C THR A 69 -0.12 -4.09 -12.74
N ALA A 70 0.54 -5.26 -12.76
CA ALA A 70 1.85 -5.48 -12.16
C ALA A 70 2.93 -4.66 -12.86
N LEU A 71 2.92 -4.57 -14.20
CA LEU A 71 3.86 -3.76 -14.96
C LEU A 71 3.57 -2.26 -14.80
N GLY A 72 2.30 -1.86 -14.75
CA GLY A 72 1.90 -0.46 -14.53
C GLY A 72 2.36 0.04 -13.16
N TYR A 73 1.96 -0.62 -12.07
CA TYR A 73 2.37 -0.24 -10.73
C TYR A 73 3.85 -0.54 -10.47
N GLY A 74 4.38 -1.66 -10.97
CA GLY A 74 5.78 -2.05 -10.84
C GLY A 74 6.71 -1.08 -11.55
N GLY A 75 6.35 -0.60 -12.74
CA GLY A 75 7.11 0.42 -13.46
C GLY A 75 7.18 1.74 -12.67
N VAL A 76 6.04 2.19 -12.14
CA VAL A 76 5.98 3.40 -11.28
C VAL A 76 6.84 3.22 -10.02
N PHE A 77 6.71 2.08 -9.33
CA PHE A 77 7.51 1.79 -8.15
C PHE A 77 9.01 1.66 -8.45
N THR A 78 9.37 1.08 -9.60
CA THR A 78 10.76 0.98 -10.05
C THR A 78 11.33 2.37 -10.29
N ALA A 79 10.59 3.24 -10.99
CA ALA A 79 10.99 4.62 -11.19
C ALA A 79 11.19 5.36 -9.86
N PHE A 80 10.28 5.21 -8.88
CA PHE A 80 10.45 5.79 -7.54
C PHE A 80 11.64 5.22 -6.77
N THR A 81 11.83 3.90 -6.80
CA THR A 81 12.92 3.20 -6.09
C THR A 81 14.28 3.62 -6.63
N PHE A 82 14.40 3.74 -7.94
CA PHE A 82 15.64 4.11 -8.62
C PHE A 82 15.72 5.60 -8.96
N LEU A 83 14.80 6.43 -8.47
CA LEU A 83 14.80 7.86 -8.77
C LEU A 83 16.08 8.53 -8.29
N ALA A 84 16.45 8.30 -7.03
CA ALA A 84 17.65 8.84 -6.42
C ALA A 84 18.95 8.37 -7.12
N PRO A 85 19.18 7.05 -7.34
CA PRO A 85 20.36 6.62 -8.07
C PRO A 85 20.36 7.08 -9.53
N MET A 86 19.21 7.17 -10.22
CA MET A 86 19.18 7.78 -11.56
C MET A 86 19.64 9.24 -11.55
N MET A 87 19.16 10.04 -10.59
CA MET A 87 19.58 11.45 -10.49
C MET A 87 21.07 11.57 -10.18
N GLN A 88 21.64 10.65 -9.41
CA GLN A 88 23.05 10.69 -9.01
C GLN A 88 23.98 10.15 -10.10
N ASP A 89 23.68 8.97 -10.65
CA ASP A 89 24.56 8.23 -11.55
C ASP A 89 24.42 8.66 -13.02
N LEU A 90 23.23 9.09 -13.45
CA LEU A 90 22.96 9.49 -14.85
C LEU A 90 22.88 11.00 -15.03
N ALA A 91 22.34 11.74 -14.05
CA ALA A 91 22.24 13.20 -14.12
C ALA A 91 23.35 13.93 -13.35
N GLY A 92 24.26 13.22 -12.66
CA GLY A 92 25.46 13.78 -12.03
C GLY A 92 25.22 14.54 -10.72
N PHE A 93 24.06 14.38 -10.08
CA PHE A 93 23.80 15.02 -8.79
C PHE A 93 24.58 14.35 -7.65
N ARG A 94 25.20 15.14 -6.77
CA ARG A 94 25.90 14.60 -5.58
C ARG A 94 24.89 14.12 -4.53
N PRO A 95 25.15 12.99 -3.83
CA PRO A 95 24.30 12.56 -2.72
C PRO A 95 24.36 13.62 -1.61
N GLY A 96 23.21 14.15 -1.19
CA GLY A 96 23.11 15.02 -0.01
C GLY A 96 23.22 16.53 -0.23
N GLY A 97 23.13 17.03 -1.47
CA GLY A 97 22.92 18.45 -1.73
C GLY A 97 24.06 19.39 -1.32
N ARG A 98 24.80 19.87 -2.33
CA ARG A 98 24.71 21.27 -2.73
C ARG A 98 24.59 21.30 -4.24
#